data_AF-A0A4Q5YVL5-F1
#
_entry.id   AF-A0A4Q5YVL5-F1
#
_cell.length_a   1.000
_cell.length_b   1.000
_cell.length_c   1.000
_cell.angle_alpha   90.00
_cell.angle_beta   90.00
_cell.angle_gamma   90.00
#
_symmetry.space_group_name_H-M   'P 1'
#
loop_
_entity.id
_entity.type
_entity.pdbx_description
1 polymer ?
#
loop_
_entity_poly.entity_id
_entity_poly.type
_entity_poly.pdbx_seq_one_letter_code
_entity_poly.pdbx_strand_id
1 'polypeptide(L)'
;PTVLILGGVDKGNDYALIMDLIKEKVKAIVCMGTDNSKIHAAFDGVVKLIDTGSAENAVQAAFETSAPGDVVLLSPACASFDLFKNYEDRGKQFKDAVKNL
;
A
#
# COMPACT_ATOMS: atom_id res chain seq x y z
N PRO A 1 11.89 8.88 -4.57
CA PRO A 1 11.64 7.63 -3.82
C PRO A 1 10.13 7.34 -3.81
N THR A 2 9.71 6.10 -3.59
CA THR A 2 8.28 5.74 -3.68
C THR A 2 7.72 5.36 -2.31
N VAL A 3 6.53 5.89 -1.98
CA VAL A 3 5.67 5.36 -0.92
C VAL A 3 4.65 4.45 -1.60
N LEU A 4 4.71 3.15 -1.29
CA LEU A 4 3.93 2.12 -1.96
C LEU A 4 2.71 1.74 -1.12
N ILE A 5 1.52 1.82 -1.68
CA ILE A 5 0.31 1.31 -1.04
C ILE A 5 0.08 -0.13 -1.51
N LEU A 6 0.28 -1.08 -0.60
CA LEU A 6 0.01 -2.51 -0.77
C LEU A 6 -1.23 -2.92 0.02
N GLY A 7 -1.79 -4.09 -0.28
CA GLY A 7 -2.80 -4.71 0.58
C GLY A 7 -4.11 -5.07 -0.13
N GLY A 8 -4.93 -5.78 0.61
CA GLY A 8 -6.10 -6.51 0.13
C GLY A 8 -6.00 -7.99 0.49
N VAL A 9 -6.86 -8.80 -0.10
CA VAL A 9 -6.89 -10.24 0.13
C VAL A 9 -5.74 -10.92 -0.62
N ASP A 10 -4.76 -11.40 0.13
CA ASP A 10 -3.64 -12.19 -0.36
C ASP A 10 -4.11 -13.57 -0.86
N LYS A 11 -3.72 -13.94 -2.08
CA LYS A 11 -4.08 -15.22 -2.71
C LYS A 11 -2.88 -16.15 -2.91
N GLY A 12 -1.89 -16.08 -2.02
CA GLY A 12 -0.64 -16.85 -2.10
C GLY A 12 0.47 -16.08 -2.83
N ASN A 13 0.58 -14.78 -2.58
CA ASN A 13 1.62 -13.96 -3.19
C ASN A 13 3.00 -14.32 -2.64
N ASP A 14 4.00 -14.41 -3.53
CA ASP A 14 5.40 -14.51 -3.14
C ASP A 14 6.06 -13.12 -3.19
N TYR A 15 6.17 -12.50 -2.02
CA TYR A 15 6.78 -11.17 -1.87
C TYR A 15 8.30 -11.17 -2.06
N ALA A 16 8.96 -12.34 -2.05
CA ALA A 16 10.40 -12.42 -2.29
C ALA A 16 10.76 -11.90 -3.70
N LEU A 17 9.87 -12.07 -4.67
CA LEU A 17 10.05 -11.65 -6.06
C LEU A 17 10.23 -10.13 -6.23
N ILE A 18 9.76 -9.33 -5.27
CA ILE A 18 9.85 -7.87 -5.33
C ILE A 18 10.79 -7.29 -4.27
N MET A 19 11.42 -8.13 -3.44
CA MET A 19 12.23 -7.71 -2.29
C MET A 19 13.34 -6.71 -2.66
N ASP A 20 14.09 -6.98 -3.72
CA ASP A 20 15.21 -6.12 -4.13
C ASP A 20 14.71 -4.77 -4.66
N LEU A 21 13.58 -4.76 -5.38
CA LEU A 21 12.94 -3.52 -5.84
C LEU A 21 12.42 -2.68 -4.67
N ILE A 22 11.85 -3.32 -3.64
CA ILE A 22 11.41 -2.63 -2.41
C ILE A 22 12.61 -1.96 -1.75
N LYS A 23 13.72 -2.68 -1.54
CA LYS A 23 14.94 -2.12 -0.92
C LYS A 23 15.53 -0.94 -1.68
N GLU A 24 15.50 -0.99 -3.02
CA GLU A 24 16.13 0.04 -3.85
C GLU A 24 15.25 1.28 -4.03
N LYS A 25 13.93 1.12 -4.20
CA LYS A 25 13.04 2.19 -4.68
C LYS A 25 12.04 2.67 -3.64
N VAL A 26 11.69 1.82 -2.67
CA VAL A 26 10.56 2.07 -1.75
C VAL A 26 11.08 2.59 -0.42
N LYS A 27 10.56 3.77 -0.05
CA LYS A 27 10.86 4.44 1.22
C LYS A 27 10.01 3.88 2.37
N ALA A 28 8.75 3.59 2.09
CA ALA A 28 7.78 3.05 3.03
C ALA A 28 6.66 2.32 2.28
N ILE A 29 6.05 1.36 2.95
CA ILE A 29 4.84 0.67 2.49
C ILE A 29 3.69 1.02 3.41
N VAL A 30 2.58 1.43 2.83
CA VAL A 30 1.30 1.57 3.52
C VAL A 30 0.46 0.33 3.20
N CYS A 31 0.19 -0.46 4.22
CA CYS A 31 -0.58 -1.69 4.13
C CYS A 31 -2.07 -1.35 4.32
N MET A 32 -2.87 -1.54 3.28
CA MET A 32 -4.29 -1.25 3.24
C MET A 32 -5.07 -2.55 3.12
N GLY A 33 -5.51 -3.09 4.25
CA GLY A 33 -6.18 -4.39 4.29
C GLY A 33 -6.60 -4.78 5.70
N THR A 34 -7.43 -5.82 5.80
CA THR A 34 -7.88 -6.36 7.11
C THR A 34 -6.88 -7.36 7.72
N ASP A 35 -6.03 -7.98 6.90
CA ASP A 35 -4.94 -8.86 7.32
C ASP A 35 -3.67 -8.54 6.52
N ASN A 36 -2.73 -7.86 7.18
CA ASN A 36 -1.44 -7.48 6.60
C ASN A 36 -0.28 -8.36 7.08
N SER A 37 -0.56 -9.46 7.80
CA SER A 37 0.45 -10.31 8.44
C SER A 37 1.52 -10.83 7.48
N LYS A 38 1.15 -11.18 6.25
CA LYS A 38 2.09 -11.63 5.21
C LYS A 38 2.99 -10.52 4.67
N ILE A 39 2.47 -9.30 4.57
CA ILE A 39 3.26 -8.13 4.17
C ILE A 39 4.28 -7.81 5.26
N HIS A 40 3.85 -7.85 6.53
CA HIS A 40 4.73 -7.72 7.69
C HIS A 40 5.81 -8.80 7.71
N ALA A 41 5.44 -10.06 7.57
CA ALA A 41 6.39 -11.17 7.52
C ALA A 41 7.44 -11.02 6.41
N ALA A 42 7.08 -10.39 5.28
CA ALA A 42 7.99 -10.16 4.17
C ALA A 42 8.88 -8.92 4.35
N PHE A 43 8.36 -7.82 4.90
CA PHE A 43 9.02 -6.51 4.81
C PHE A 43 9.31 -5.82 6.14
N ASP A 44 8.91 -6.40 7.29
CA ASP A 44 9.32 -5.87 8.59
C ASP A 44 10.85 -5.83 8.70
N GLY A 45 11.38 -4.69 9.14
CA GLY A 45 12.81 -4.44 9.22
C GLY A 45 13.49 -4.15 7.86
N VAL A 46 12.78 -4.25 6.74
CA VAL A 46 13.29 -3.88 5.41
C VAL A 46 12.96 -2.41 5.09
N VAL A 47 11.70 -2.03 5.26
CA VAL A 47 11.20 -0.65 5.08
C VAL A 47 10.17 -0.34 6.15
N LYS A 48 9.84 0.95 6.34
CA LYS A 48 8.76 1.34 7.26
C LYS A 48 7.42 0.81 6.74
N LEU A 49 6.69 0.09 7.59
CA LEU A 49 5.33 -0.38 7.32
C LEU A 49 4.31 0.43 8.13
N ILE A 50 3.15 0.72 7.53
CA ILE A 50 2.05 1.47 8.16
C ILE A 50 0.72 0.80 7.82
N ASP A 51 0.03 0.27 8.82
CA ASP A 51 -1.29 -0.33 8.63
C ASP A 51 -2.42 0.69 8.57
N THR A 52 -3.33 0.49 7.63
CA THR A 52 -4.51 1.33 7.40
C THR A 52 -5.72 0.48 7.03
N GLY A 53 -6.91 0.95 7.42
CA GLY A 53 -8.18 0.25 7.20
C GLY A 53 -9.08 0.84 6.11
N SER A 54 -8.62 1.86 5.38
CA SER A 54 -9.41 2.51 4.32
C SER A 54 -8.51 3.21 3.30
N ALA A 55 -9.04 3.49 2.11
CA ALA A 55 -8.31 4.25 1.08
C ALA A 55 -7.97 5.68 1.54
N GLU A 56 -8.85 6.32 2.30
CA GLU A 56 -8.63 7.65 2.87
C GLU A 56 -7.44 7.65 3.83
N ASN A 57 -7.44 6.73 4.82
CA ASN A 57 -6.35 6.62 5.77
C ASN A 57 -5.04 6.22 5.09
N ALA A 58 -5.10 5.35 4.06
CA ALA A 58 -3.93 4.95 3.29
C ALA A 58 -3.30 6.12 2.54
N VAL A 59 -4.13 6.96 1.89
CA VAL A 59 -3.67 8.16 1.19
C VAL A 59 -3.10 9.19 2.16
N GLN A 60 -3.79 9.43 3.29
CA GLN A 60 -3.32 10.36 4.32
C GLN A 60 -1.96 9.92 4.90
N ALA A 61 -1.83 8.66 5.30
CA ALA A 61 -0.58 8.12 5.82
C ALA A 61 0.55 8.16 4.80
N ALA A 62 0.24 7.90 3.52
CA ALA A 62 1.21 7.98 2.44
C ALA A 62 1.68 9.43 2.23
N PHE A 63 0.75 10.39 2.25
CA PHE A 63 1.04 11.81 2.13
C PHE A 63 1.95 12.30 3.26
N GLU A 64 1.61 12.01 4.52
CA GLU A 64 2.41 12.37 5.71
C GLU A 64 3.81 11.73 5.71
N THR A 65 3.96 10.56 5.10
CA THR A 65 5.24 9.85 4.99
C THR A 65 6.08 10.35 3.80
N SER A 66 5.45 10.97 2.81
CA SER A 66 6.08 11.49 1.60
C SER A 66 6.74 12.87 1.82
N ALA A 67 7.65 13.23 0.93
CA ALA A 67 8.24 14.57 0.84
C ALA A 67 8.11 15.12 -0.60
N PRO A 68 8.27 16.44 -0.82
CA PRO A 68 8.28 16.99 -2.19
C PRO A 68 9.26 16.24 -3.10
N GLY A 69 8.76 15.73 -4.24
CA GLY A 69 9.52 14.91 -5.19
C GLY A 69 9.41 13.39 -4.98
N ASP A 70 8.79 12.93 -3.89
CA ASP A 70 8.40 11.52 -3.73
C ASP A 70 7.16 11.19 -4.58
N VAL A 71 6.97 9.90 -4.87
CA VAL A 71 5.80 9.37 -5.58
C VAL A 71 4.99 8.48 -4.64
N VAL A 72 3.68 8.71 -4.55
CA VAL A 72 2.74 7.78 -3.91
C VAL A 72 2.14 6.87 -4.98
N LEU A 73 2.33 5.56 -4.83
CA LEU A 73 1.89 4.57 -5.81
C LEU A 73 0.90 3.59 -5.19
N LEU A 74 -0.33 3.54 -5.72
CA LEU A 74 -1.25 2.45 -5.45
C LEU A 74 -0.95 1.27 -6.39
N SER A 75 -0.32 0.22 -5.85
CA SER A 75 -0.05 -1.03 -6.58
C SER A 75 -0.28 -2.24 -5.67
N PRO A 76 -1.54 -2.55 -5.35
CA PRO A 76 -1.91 -3.32 -4.15
C PRO A 76 -1.51 -4.80 -4.14
N ALA A 77 -1.09 -5.37 -5.28
CA ALA A 77 -0.70 -6.79 -5.46
C ALA A 77 -1.75 -7.84 -5.02
N CYS A 78 -2.89 -7.43 -4.48
CA CYS A 78 -3.91 -8.27 -3.89
C CYS A 78 -5.32 -7.96 -4.42
N ALA A 79 -6.22 -8.93 -4.28
CA ALA A 79 -7.63 -8.75 -4.59
C ALA A 79 -8.28 -7.76 -3.60
N SER A 80 -9.25 -6.97 -4.06
CA SER A 80 -9.78 -5.83 -3.31
C SER A 80 -10.98 -6.15 -2.39
N PHE A 81 -11.38 -7.40 -2.27
CA PHE A 81 -12.70 -7.79 -1.73
C PHE A 81 -12.86 -7.66 -0.21
N ASP A 82 -11.79 -7.32 0.51
CA ASP A 82 -11.83 -7.09 1.95
C ASP A 82 -12.42 -5.71 2.30
N LEU A 83 -11.93 -4.67 1.63
CA LEU A 83 -12.29 -3.27 1.92
C LEU A 83 -13.13 -2.61 0.81
N PHE A 84 -13.22 -3.24 -0.38
CA PHE A 84 -13.81 -2.64 -1.57
C PHE A 84 -14.77 -3.59 -2.29
N LYS A 85 -15.69 -3.02 -3.07
CA LYS A 85 -16.62 -3.81 -3.90
C LYS A 85 -15.90 -4.56 -5.01
N ASN A 86 -14.90 -3.93 -5.62
CA ASN A 86 -14.06 -4.44 -6.70
C ASN A 86 -12.84 -3.52 -6.87
N TYR A 87 -11.99 -3.82 -7.86
CA TYR A 87 -10.74 -3.09 -8.06
C TYR A 87 -10.99 -1.67 -8.59
N GLU A 88 -12.08 -1.45 -9.35
CA GLU A 88 -12.49 -0.13 -9.82
C GLU A 88 -12.94 0.77 -8.68
N ASP A 89 -13.71 0.22 -7.73
CA ASP A 89 -14.15 0.90 -6.52
C ASP A 89 -12.94 1.30 -5.65
N ARG A 90 -11.96 0.40 -5.48
CA ARG A 90 -10.67 0.72 -4.84
C ARG A 90 -9.95 1.88 -5.52
N GLY A 91 -9.83 1.83 -6.84
CA GLY A 91 -9.18 2.88 -7.62
C GLY A 91 -9.93 4.21 -7.55
N LYS A 92 -11.27 4.17 -7.51
CA LYS A 92 -12.10 5.36 -7.34
C LYS A 92 -11.91 5.98 -5.96
N GLN A 93 -12.04 5.20 -4.90
CA GLN A 93 -11.85 5.69 -3.52
C GLN A 93 -10.45 6.27 -3.31
N PHE A 94 -9.41 5.66 -3.88
CA PHE A 94 -8.07 6.23 -3.86
C PHE A 94 -8.01 7.60 -4.56
N LYS A 95 -8.57 7.73 -5.77
CA LYS A 95 -8.60 9.02 -6.48
C LYS A 95 -9.38 10.09 -5.72
N ASP A 96 -10.49 9.71 -5.12
CA ASP A 96 -11.34 10.63 -4.37
C ASP A 96 -10.64 11.07 -3.07
N ALA A 97 -9.97 10.15 -2.37
CA ALA A 97 -9.11 10.49 -1.23
C ALA A 97 -7.96 11.43 -1.61
N VAL A 98 -7.28 11.19 -2.75
CA VAL A 98 -6.20 12.07 -3.22
C VAL A 98 -6.70 13.48 -3.55
N LYS A 99 -7.91 13.62 -4.10
CA LYS A 99 -8.51 14.94 -4.40
C LYS A 99 -8.92 15.72 -3.15
N ASN A 100 -9.10 15.03 -2.02
CA ASN A 100 -9.57 15.59 -0.76
C ASN A 100 -8.42 15.85 0.24
N LEU A 101 -7.16 15.64 -0.16
CA LEU A 101 -5.96 16.00 0.60
C LEU A 101 -5.79 17.51 0.74
#